data_AF-A0A924EP65-F1
#
_entry.id   AF-A0A924EP65-F1
#
_cell.length_a   1.000
_cell.length_b   1.000
_cell.length_c   1.000
_cell.angle_alpha   90.00
_cell.angle_beta   90.00
_cell.angle_gamma   90.00
#
_symmetry.space_group_name_H-M   'P 1'
#
loop_
_entity.id
_entity.type
_entity.pdbx_description
1 polymer ?
#
loop_
_entity_poly.entity_id
_entity_poly.type
_entity_poly.pdbx_seq_one_letter_code
_entity_poly.pdbx_strand_id
1 'polypeptide(L)'
;TYIKRWAFKHPQPEDFFRTIENVAGEDLSWFWKGWFLNNWKIDQSVDDVKYVNDDAKQGAIVSISNLEQMPMPVDVQVKYKDGTIENMKLPVEIWKRNKTWAFKVNSTKEISNVTLDPENNIPDVNRKNNVWPSGNLVKLDPIINVDFTGNFSSKEVPIKIKISEDAGKLMLEATGQPTVQIEYVGKNKFSIQQAGADIQFDADKKAFALTIGGQTYKFIKE
;
A
#
# COMPACT_ATOMS: atom_id res chain seq x y z
N THR A 1 40.83 -3.77 -16.26
CA THR A 1 40.31 -2.91 -17.33
C THR A 1 40.40 -1.43 -16.99
N TYR A 2 39.86 -0.97 -15.86
CA TYR A 2 40.04 0.43 -15.40
C TYR A 2 41.51 0.85 -15.21
N ILE A 3 42.27 0.10 -14.40
CA ILE A 3 43.68 0.40 -14.09
C ILE A 3 44.52 0.56 -15.37
N LYS A 4 44.31 -0.30 -16.38
CA LYS A 4 45.01 -0.20 -17.67
C LYS A 4 44.61 1.06 -18.47
N ARG A 5 43.34 1.44 -18.46
CA ARG A 5 42.80 2.61 -19.21
C ARG A 5 43.31 3.94 -18.65
N TRP A 6 43.53 3.99 -17.33
CA TRP A 6 43.89 5.19 -16.58
C TRP A 6 45.30 5.15 -15.99
N ALA A 7 46.12 4.18 -16.39
CA ALA A 7 47.52 4.11 -15.98
C ALA A 7 48.25 5.42 -16.33
N PHE A 8 48.96 5.99 -15.35
CA PHE A 8 49.70 7.26 -15.48
C PHE A 8 48.84 8.49 -15.81
N LYS A 9 47.53 8.45 -15.53
CA LYS A 9 46.59 9.58 -15.67
C LYS A 9 45.97 9.96 -14.31
N HIS A 10 45.28 11.11 -14.26
CA HIS A 10 44.54 11.60 -13.09
C HIS A 10 43.02 11.53 -13.31
N PRO A 11 42.41 10.32 -13.25
CA PRO A 11 40.98 10.16 -13.45
C PRO A 11 40.18 10.91 -12.38
N GLN A 12 39.06 11.50 -12.79
CA GLN A 12 38.05 12.04 -11.87
C GLN A 12 37.07 10.92 -11.45
N PRO A 13 36.27 11.10 -10.39
CA PRO A 13 35.29 10.09 -9.98
C PRO A 13 34.34 9.66 -11.11
N GLU A 14 33.93 10.59 -11.95
CA GLU A 14 33.09 10.32 -13.13
C GLU A 14 33.75 9.36 -14.14
N ASP A 15 35.07 9.46 -14.32
CA ASP A 15 35.83 8.56 -15.20
C ASP A 15 35.83 7.11 -14.69
N PHE A 16 35.82 6.96 -13.36
CA PHE A 16 35.64 5.67 -12.70
C PHE A 16 34.23 5.14 -12.92
N PHE A 17 33.19 5.91 -12.59
CA PHE A 17 31.78 5.51 -12.76
C PHE A 17 31.48 5.05 -14.18
N ARG A 18 31.86 5.87 -15.17
CA ARG A 18 31.70 5.53 -16.59
C ARG A 18 32.46 4.29 -17.00
N THR A 19 33.67 4.07 -16.47
CA THR A 19 34.43 2.87 -16.83
C THR A 19 33.78 1.60 -16.27
N ILE A 20 33.22 1.66 -15.06
CA ILE A 20 32.50 0.52 -14.47
C ILE A 20 31.22 0.24 -15.25
N GLU A 21 30.38 1.25 -15.53
CA GLU A 21 29.15 1.08 -16.32
C GLU A 21 29.42 0.52 -17.72
N ASN A 22 30.41 1.06 -18.43
CA ASN A 22 30.78 0.57 -19.76
C ASN A 22 31.28 -0.89 -19.75
N VAL A 23 31.91 -1.35 -18.66
CA VAL A 23 32.41 -2.72 -18.56
C VAL A 23 31.32 -3.67 -18.09
N ALA A 24 30.45 -3.22 -17.18
CA ALA A 24 29.30 -3.99 -16.70
C ALA A 24 28.22 -4.15 -17.78
N GLY A 25 28.09 -3.17 -18.69
CA GLY A 25 27.02 -3.14 -19.68
C GLY A 25 25.66 -2.77 -19.08
N GLU A 26 25.64 -2.24 -17.85
CA GLU A 26 24.44 -1.88 -17.09
C GLU A 26 24.48 -0.40 -16.70
N ASP A 27 23.29 0.20 -16.54
CA ASP A 27 23.14 1.56 -16.05
C ASP A 27 23.17 1.57 -14.51
N LEU A 28 24.30 2.01 -13.95
CA LEU A 28 24.53 2.13 -12.51
C LEU A 28 24.35 3.58 -12.02
N SER A 29 23.77 4.47 -12.83
CA SER A 29 23.57 5.87 -12.46
C SER A 29 22.83 6.02 -11.14
N TRP A 30 21.87 5.14 -10.87
CA TRP A 30 21.09 5.12 -9.63
C TRP A 30 21.98 4.88 -8.40
N PHE A 31 22.97 3.99 -8.52
CA PHE A 31 23.89 3.62 -7.45
C PHE A 31 24.85 4.77 -7.17
N TRP A 32 25.49 5.32 -8.20
CA TRP A 32 26.42 6.44 -8.03
C TRP A 32 25.73 7.68 -7.50
N LYS A 33 24.52 7.98 -7.99
CA LYS A 33 23.73 9.12 -7.51
C LYS A 33 23.32 8.97 -6.05
N GLY A 34 22.84 7.79 -5.65
CA GLY A 34 22.40 7.55 -4.28
C GLY A 34 23.55 7.51 -3.26
N TRP A 35 24.66 6.84 -3.60
CA TRP A 35 25.74 6.57 -2.64
C TRP A 35 26.86 7.61 -2.62
N PHE A 36 27.16 8.26 -3.75
CA PHE A 36 28.35 9.13 -3.88
C PHE A 36 28.00 10.60 -4.13
N LEU A 37 26.88 10.89 -4.81
CA LEU A 37 26.56 12.25 -5.23
C LEU A 37 25.50 12.93 -4.35
N ASN A 38 24.65 12.16 -3.66
CA ASN A 38 23.57 12.67 -2.83
C ASN A 38 23.53 11.98 -1.47
N ASN A 39 22.76 12.53 -0.55
CA ASN A 39 22.48 11.97 0.78
C ASN A 39 21.06 11.37 0.85
N TRP A 40 20.63 10.72 -0.23
CA TRP A 40 19.29 10.17 -0.34
C TRP A 40 19.08 9.04 0.65
N LYS A 41 17.84 8.94 1.13
CA LYS A 41 17.40 7.89 2.04
C LYS A 41 16.77 6.74 1.26
N ILE A 42 16.81 5.55 1.85
CA ILE A 42 16.11 4.36 1.37
C ILE A 42 14.93 4.12 2.30
N ASP A 43 13.73 3.99 1.75
CA ASP A 43 12.50 3.63 2.48
C ASP A 43 11.62 2.81 1.53
N GLN A 44 11.54 1.49 1.77
CA GLN A 44 10.76 0.57 0.96
C GLN A 44 9.62 -0.06 1.77
N SER A 45 8.38 0.17 1.33
CA SER A 45 7.19 -0.34 2.00
C SER A 45 6.52 -1.48 1.24
N VAL A 46 5.90 -2.39 1.99
CA VAL A 46 4.81 -3.21 1.47
C VAL A 46 3.52 -2.44 1.71
N ASP A 47 2.87 -2.02 0.63
CA ASP A 47 1.66 -1.20 0.74
C ASP A 47 0.43 -2.06 0.94
N ASP A 48 0.32 -3.14 0.16
CA ASP A 48 -0.87 -3.99 0.19
C ASP A 48 -0.62 -5.38 -0.43
N VAL A 49 -1.43 -6.35 -0.03
CA VAL A 49 -1.46 -7.70 -0.62
C VAL A 49 -2.91 -8.09 -0.85
N LYS A 50 -3.32 -8.16 -2.12
CA LYS A 50 -4.70 -8.54 -2.49
C LYS A 50 -4.73 -9.88 -3.20
N TYR A 51 -5.66 -10.75 -2.84
CA TYR A 51 -5.90 -11.97 -3.61
C TYR A 51 -6.62 -11.66 -4.91
N VAL A 52 -6.27 -12.39 -5.97
CA VAL A 52 -6.97 -12.26 -7.25
C VAL A 52 -8.38 -12.83 -7.09
N ASN A 53 -9.40 -12.01 -7.33
CA ASN A 53 -10.81 -12.36 -7.14
C ASN A 53 -11.13 -12.85 -5.71
N ASP A 54 -10.41 -12.36 -4.70
CA ASP A 54 -10.55 -12.77 -3.29
C ASP A 54 -10.30 -14.27 -3.03
N ASP A 55 -9.68 -14.98 -3.97
CA ASP A 55 -9.35 -16.39 -3.86
C ASP A 55 -7.83 -16.61 -3.77
N ALA A 56 -7.38 -17.16 -2.64
CA ALA A 56 -5.98 -17.52 -2.43
C ALA A 56 -5.46 -18.56 -3.44
N LYS A 57 -6.34 -19.32 -4.10
CA LYS A 57 -5.96 -20.28 -5.13
C LYS A 57 -5.51 -19.63 -6.44
N GLN A 58 -5.88 -18.37 -6.68
CA GLN A 58 -5.59 -17.66 -7.93
C GLN A 58 -4.32 -16.81 -7.87
N GLY A 59 -3.65 -16.78 -6.71
CA GLY A 59 -2.48 -15.97 -6.41
C GLY A 59 -2.81 -14.64 -5.73
N ALA A 60 -1.76 -13.95 -5.31
CA ALA A 60 -1.87 -12.64 -4.67
C ALA A 60 -1.09 -11.58 -5.47
N ILE A 61 -1.59 -10.35 -5.48
CA ILE A 61 -0.91 -9.17 -6.00
C ILE A 61 -0.32 -8.45 -4.81
N VAL A 62 1.01 -8.36 -4.76
CA VAL A 62 1.75 -7.62 -3.75
C VAL A 62 2.11 -6.27 -4.35
N SER A 63 1.71 -5.20 -3.67
CA SER A 63 2.06 -3.81 -4.00
C SER A 63 3.14 -3.32 -3.05
N ILE A 64 4.20 -2.77 -3.63
CA ILE A 64 5.33 -2.19 -2.91
C ILE A 64 5.62 -0.78 -3.40
N SER A 65 6.19 0.04 -2.54
CA SER A 65 6.60 1.40 -2.88
C SER A 65 8.02 1.71 -2.41
N ASN A 66 8.69 2.56 -3.16
CA ASN A 66 9.87 3.29 -2.72
C ASN A 66 9.44 4.70 -2.32
N LEU A 67 9.36 4.96 -1.02
CA LEU A 67 8.84 6.21 -0.46
C LEU A 67 9.85 7.35 -0.56
N GLU A 68 11.14 7.01 -0.61
CA GLU A 68 12.24 7.97 -0.69
C GLU A 68 12.88 8.02 -2.09
N GLN A 69 13.99 8.74 -2.23
CA GLN A 69 14.61 9.04 -3.53
C GLN A 69 15.61 7.98 -3.99
N MET A 70 16.07 7.10 -3.10
CA MET A 70 17.11 6.12 -3.42
C MET A 70 16.48 4.79 -3.85
N PRO A 71 16.54 4.42 -5.14
CA PRO A 71 16.06 3.12 -5.60
C PRO A 71 17.05 2.03 -5.19
N MET A 72 16.53 0.89 -4.74
CA MET A 72 17.30 -0.31 -4.42
C MET A 72 16.58 -1.54 -4.97
N PRO A 73 17.30 -2.60 -5.38
CA PRO A 73 16.70 -3.92 -5.58
C PRO A 73 15.95 -4.36 -4.33
N VAL A 74 14.88 -5.13 -4.49
CA VAL A 74 14.02 -5.55 -3.38
C VAL A 74 14.09 -7.06 -3.24
N ASP A 75 14.55 -7.52 -2.07
CA ASP A 75 14.45 -8.91 -1.67
C ASP A 75 13.11 -9.12 -0.96
N VAL A 76 12.20 -9.87 -1.57
CA VAL A 76 10.87 -10.15 -1.05
C VAL A 76 10.83 -11.56 -0.49
N GLN A 77 10.38 -11.71 0.74
CA GLN A 77 10.05 -12.98 1.36
C GLN A 77 8.54 -13.08 1.59
N VAL A 78 7.92 -14.12 1.03
CA VAL A 78 6.52 -14.47 1.25
C VAL A 78 6.49 -15.72 2.12
N LYS A 79 5.91 -15.59 3.31
CA LYS A 79 5.65 -16.71 4.21
C LYS A 79 4.18 -17.08 4.12
N TYR A 80 3.89 -18.37 4.01
CA TYR A 80 2.54 -18.91 3.91
C TYR A 80 2.04 -19.42 5.28
N LYS A 81 0.73 -19.65 5.42
CA LYS A 81 0.15 -20.20 6.67
C LYS A 81 0.56 -21.64 6.97
N ASP A 82 0.92 -22.40 5.95
CA ASP A 82 1.43 -23.77 6.09
C ASP A 82 2.90 -23.84 6.53
N GLY A 83 3.54 -22.67 6.73
CA GLY A 83 4.94 -22.56 7.14
C GLY A 83 5.93 -22.54 5.98
N THR A 84 5.49 -22.73 4.73
CA THR A 84 6.38 -22.62 3.56
C THR A 84 6.80 -21.16 3.31
N ILE A 85 7.99 -20.99 2.74
CA ILE A 85 8.59 -19.69 2.47
C ILE A 85 9.01 -19.64 1.01
N GLU A 86 8.73 -18.53 0.34
CA GLU A 86 9.15 -18.24 -1.02
C GLU A 86 9.91 -16.91 -1.04
N ASN A 87 11.11 -16.91 -1.63
CA ASN A 87 11.94 -15.71 -1.76
C ASN A 87 11.99 -15.30 -3.22
N MET A 88 11.81 -14.00 -3.48
CA MET A 88 11.89 -13.40 -4.81
C MET A 88 12.83 -12.20 -4.76
N LYS A 89 13.59 -12.00 -5.84
CA LYS A 89 14.44 -10.82 -6.01
C LYS A 89 13.86 -9.95 -7.13
N LEU A 90 13.49 -8.72 -6.79
CA LEU A 90 13.06 -7.73 -7.75
C LEU A 90 14.23 -6.80 -8.10
N PRO A 91 14.56 -6.65 -9.38
CA PRO A 91 15.70 -5.85 -9.78
C PRO A 91 15.36 -4.36 -9.66
N VAL A 92 16.37 -3.49 -9.58
CA VAL A 92 16.19 -2.03 -9.36
C VAL A 92 15.39 -1.35 -10.48
N GLU A 93 15.33 -1.98 -11.66
CA GLU A 93 14.59 -1.56 -12.84
C GLU A 93 13.10 -1.30 -12.58
N ILE A 94 12.49 -1.97 -11.59
CA ILE A 94 11.08 -1.76 -11.25
C ILE A 94 10.78 -0.29 -10.89
N TRP A 95 11.81 0.45 -10.43
CA TRP A 95 11.71 1.85 -10.03
C TRP A 95 11.98 2.85 -11.16
N LYS A 96 12.32 2.40 -12.38
CA LYS A 96 12.71 3.30 -13.48
C LYS A 96 11.57 4.19 -13.97
N ARG A 97 10.32 3.72 -13.87
CA ARG A 97 9.13 4.43 -14.37
C ARG A 97 8.29 5.04 -13.27
N ASN A 98 8.09 4.30 -12.18
CA ASN A 98 7.21 4.66 -11.08
C ASN A 98 7.88 4.37 -9.74
N LYS A 99 7.37 5.01 -8.67
CA LYS A 99 7.76 4.72 -7.29
C LYS A 99 7.01 3.55 -6.67
N THR A 100 5.95 3.10 -7.33
CA THR A 100 5.12 1.97 -6.90
C THR A 100 5.25 0.84 -7.91
N TRP A 101 5.27 -0.39 -7.42
CA TRP A 101 5.34 -1.59 -8.24
C TRP A 101 4.42 -2.66 -7.67
N ALA A 102 3.64 -3.29 -8.54
CA ALA A 102 2.78 -4.41 -8.19
C ALA A 102 3.20 -5.64 -8.97
N PHE A 103 3.32 -6.78 -8.29
CA PHE A 103 3.68 -8.05 -8.92
C PHE A 103 2.80 -9.18 -8.39
N LYS A 104 2.61 -10.19 -9.24
CA LYS A 104 1.80 -11.36 -8.91
C LYS A 104 2.67 -12.45 -8.29
N VAL A 105 2.26 -12.94 -7.13
CA VAL A 105 2.76 -14.15 -6.49
C VAL A 105 1.84 -15.29 -6.89
N ASN A 106 2.36 -16.22 -7.70
CA ASN A 106 1.62 -17.38 -8.17
C ASN A 106 1.65 -18.47 -7.11
N SER A 107 0.76 -18.38 -6.13
CA SER A 107 0.58 -19.39 -5.11
C SER A 107 -0.87 -19.76 -4.95
N THR A 108 -1.12 -21.00 -4.55
CA THR A 108 -2.47 -21.48 -4.21
C THR A 108 -2.73 -21.41 -2.71
N LYS A 109 -1.79 -20.88 -1.93
CA LYS A 109 -1.75 -20.93 -0.47
C LYS A 109 -2.02 -19.54 0.11
N GLU A 110 -2.66 -19.51 1.27
CA GLU A 110 -2.84 -18.27 2.01
C GLU A 110 -1.49 -17.75 2.53
N ILE A 111 -1.21 -16.49 2.21
CA ILE A 111 -0.04 -15.77 2.68
C ILE A 111 -0.27 -15.40 4.14
N SER A 112 0.72 -15.68 4.99
CA SER A 112 0.73 -15.30 6.41
C SER A 112 1.47 -13.99 6.65
N ASN A 113 2.54 -13.73 5.88
CA ASN A 113 3.36 -12.54 6.02
C ASN A 113 4.17 -12.27 4.74
N VAL A 114 4.33 -11.00 4.37
CA VAL A 114 5.27 -10.55 3.33
C VAL A 114 6.28 -9.62 3.98
N THR A 115 7.55 -9.81 3.67
CA THR A 115 8.64 -9.01 4.23
C THR A 115 9.61 -8.61 3.15
N LEU A 116 9.97 -7.33 3.11
CA LEU A 116 11.06 -6.81 2.30
C LEU A 116 12.34 -6.82 3.13
N ASP A 117 13.45 -7.18 2.50
CA ASP A 117 14.79 -7.26 3.11
C ASP A 117 14.80 -8.05 4.44
N PRO A 118 14.42 -9.34 4.46
CA PRO A 118 14.39 -10.14 5.68
C PRO A 118 15.76 -10.25 6.36
N GLU A 119 16.84 -10.18 5.57
CA GLU A 119 18.22 -10.27 6.04
C GLU A 119 18.80 -8.91 6.48
N ASN A 120 18.03 -7.82 6.37
CA ASN A 120 18.42 -6.49 6.83
C ASN A 120 19.69 -5.92 6.14
N ASN A 121 19.88 -6.26 4.86
CA ASN A 121 21.04 -5.87 4.06
C ASN A 121 21.01 -4.40 3.64
N ILE A 122 19.84 -3.76 3.64
CA ILE A 122 19.70 -2.35 3.24
C ILE A 122 19.51 -1.43 4.46
N PRO A 123 20.10 -0.22 4.44
CA PRO A 123 19.90 0.77 5.49
C PRO A 123 18.58 1.53 5.25
N ASP A 124 17.48 0.78 5.34
CA ASP A 124 16.13 1.31 5.28
C ASP A 124 15.81 2.14 6.54
N VAL A 125 15.29 3.36 6.35
CA VAL A 125 15.00 4.29 7.44
C VAL A 125 13.76 3.89 8.27
N ASN A 126 12.86 3.09 7.72
CA ASN A 126 11.60 2.71 8.37
C ASN A 126 11.25 1.23 8.17
N ARG A 127 12.06 0.33 8.72
CA ARG A 127 11.84 -1.14 8.67
C ARG A 127 10.46 -1.66 9.12
N LYS A 128 9.66 -0.85 9.80
CA LYS A 128 8.31 -1.24 10.24
C LYS A 128 7.32 -1.35 9.08
N ASN A 129 7.51 -0.59 7.99
CA ASN A 129 6.64 -0.65 6.80
C ASN A 129 7.11 -1.71 5.77
N ASN A 130 8.29 -2.31 5.97
CA ASN A 130 8.82 -3.41 5.16
C ASN A 130 8.09 -4.73 5.43
N VAL A 131 7.25 -4.80 6.46
CA VAL A 131 6.55 -6.01 6.87
C VAL A 131 5.06 -5.80 6.72
N TRP A 132 4.45 -6.68 5.96
CA TRP A 132 3.01 -6.84 5.89
C TRP A 132 2.62 -8.16 6.55
N PRO A 133 1.94 -8.13 7.70
CA PRO A 133 1.33 -9.34 8.26
C PRO A 133 -0.03 -9.58 7.60
N SER A 134 -0.40 -10.83 7.35
CA SER A 134 -1.74 -11.19 6.87
C SER A 134 -2.85 -10.86 7.87
N GLY A 135 -2.51 -10.63 9.15
CA GLY A 135 -3.41 -10.06 10.15
C GLY A 135 -3.72 -8.57 9.92
N ASN A 136 -2.95 -7.91 9.06
CA ASN A 136 -3.22 -6.58 8.50
C ASN A 136 -3.65 -6.64 7.02
N LEU A 137 -4.05 -7.82 6.51
CA LEU A 137 -5.16 -7.80 5.55
C LEU A 137 -6.26 -7.08 6.32
N VAL A 138 -6.53 -5.83 5.99
CA VAL A 138 -7.90 -5.35 6.13
C VAL A 138 -8.70 -6.16 5.10
N LYS A 139 -8.91 -7.45 5.38
CA LYS A 139 -10.27 -7.96 5.27
C LYS A 139 -11.02 -7.01 6.19
N LEU A 140 -11.95 -6.23 5.62
CA LEU A 140 -13.02 -5.71 6.45
C LEU A 140 -13.50 -6.91 7.24
N ASP A 141 -13.15 -6.97 8.53
CA ASP A 141 -13.70 -7.98 9.39
C ASP A 141 -15.22 -7.83 9.22
N PRO A 142 -15.96 -8.89 8.85
CA PRO A 142 -17.42 -8.87 8.91
C PRO A 142 -17.91 -8.56 10.35
N ILE A 143 -16.99 -8.48 11.32
CA ILE A 143 -17.23 -8.17 12.72
C ILE A 143 -16.98 -6.67 13.04
N ILE A 144 -16.29 -5.89 12.18
CA ILE A 144 -16.20 -4.42 12.33
C ILE A 144 -17.35 -3.71 11.59
N ASN A 145 -17.96 -4.33 10.58
CA ASN A 145 -19.13 -3.79 9.88
C ASN A 145 -20.37 -3.70 10.78
N VAL A 146 -20.55 -4.63 11.74
CA VAL A 146 -21.71 -4.65 12.64
C VAL A 146 -21.80 -3.37 13.50
N ASP A 147 -20.67 -2.83 13.94
CA ASP A 147 -20.63 -1.63 14.78
C ASP A 147 -21.15 -0.37 14.08
N PHE A 148 -20.95 -0.28 12.76
CA PHE A 148 -21.35 0.87 11.93
C PHE A 148 -22.70 0.65 11.23
N THR A 149 -23.22 -0.58 11.23
CA THR A 149 -24.57 -0.86 10.76
C THR A 149 -25.62 -0.38 11.76
N GLY A 150 -26.73 0.13 11.22
CA GLY A 150 -27.80 0.69 12.04
C GLY A 150 -28.73 1.58 11.23
N ASN A 151 -29.87 1.88 11.84
CA ASN A 151 -30.75 2.94 11.39
C ASN A 151 -30.32 4.22 12.09
N PHE A 152 -30.11 5.27 11.32
CA PHE A 152 -29.72 6.57 11.82
C PHE A 152 -30.73 7.61 11.35
N SER A 153 -31.12 8.49 12.26
CA SER A 153 -31.99 9.62 11.95
C SER A 153 -31.33 10.91 12.40
N SER A 154 -31.65 11.99 11.70
CA SER A 154 -31.25 13.33 12.08
C SER A 154 -32.49 14.10 12.54
N LYS A 155 -32.33 14.96 13.55
CA LYS A 155 -33.36 15.95 13.91
C LYS A 155 -33.37 17.15 12.96
N GLU A 156 -32.31 17.31 12.16
CA GLU A 156 -32.11 18.45 11.27
C GLU A 156 -32.64 18.19 9.86
N VAL A 157 -32.77 16.92 9.47
CA VAL A 157 -33.18 16.52 8.12
C VAL A 157 -34.17 15.35 8.20
N PRO A 158 -35.34 15.38 7.51
CA PRO A 158 -36.35 14.32 7.55
C PRO A 158 -35.97 13.09 6.69
N ILE A 159 -34.71 12.67 6.76
CA ILE A 159 -34.18 11.54 6.01
C ILE A 159 -33.67 10.51 7.02
N LYS A 160 -34.11 9.25 6.87
CA LYS A 160 -33.52 8.12 7.58
C LYS A 160 -32.44 7.50 6.71
N ILE A 161 -31.30 7.21 7.33
CA ILE A 161 -30.17 6.53 6.70
C ILE A 161 -30.04 5.15 7.34
N LYS A 162 -30.06 4.12 6.51
CA LYS A 162 -29.79 2.75 6.90
C LYS A 162 -28.43 2.36 6.32
N ILE A 163 -27.53 1.93 7.19
CA ILE A 163 -26.24 1.37 6.79
C ILE A 163 -26.34 -0.15 6.99
N SER A 164 -26.24 -0.89 5.88
CA SER A 164 -26.30 -2.35 5.85
C SER A 164 -25.05 -2.93 5.21
N GLU A 165 -24.61 -4.09 5.68
CA GLU A 165 -23.54 -4.85 5.05
C GLU A 165 -24.14 -5.80 4.01
N ASP A 166 -23.62 -5.74 2.78
CA ASP A 166 -23.93 -6.71 1.73
C ASP A 166 -22.61 -7.24 1.14
N ALA A 167 -22.43 -8.57 1.18
CA ALA A 167 -21.23 -9.26 0.70
C ALA A 167 -19.87 -8.64 1.13
N GLY A 168 -19.77 -8.14 2.37
CA GLY A 168 -18.55 -7.52 2.91
C GLY A 168 -18.33 -6.06 2.52
N LYS A 169 -19.30 -5.42 1.87
CA LYS A 169 -19.32 -4.00 1.53
C LYS A 169 -20.39 -3.28 2.34
N LEU A 170 -20.08 -2.08 2.84
CA LEU A 170 -21.08 -1.23 3.48
C LEU A 170 -21.88 -0.49 2.41
N MET A 171 -23.19 -0.62 2.52
CA MET A 171 -24.18 -0.02 1.66
C MET A 171 -24.97 0.99 2.47
N LEU A 172 -25.12 2.19 1.95
CA LEU A 172 -25.91 3.26 2.52
C LEU A 172 -27.22 3.41 1.73
N GLU A 173 -28.34 3.26 2.42
CA GLU A 173 -29.69 3.46 1.90
C GLU A 173 -30.31 4.68 2.60
N ALA A 174 -30.58 5.73 1.84
CA ALA A 174 -31.31 6.91 2.35
C ALA A 174 -32.76 6.87 1.86
N THR A 175 -33.68 7.36 2.69
CA THR A 175 -35.13 7.34 2.38
C THR A 175 -35.41 8.07 1.06
N GLY A 176 -35.83 7.33 0.03
CA GLY A 176 -36.14 7.88 -1.31
C GLY A 176 -34.96 8.00 -2.27
N GLN A 177 -33.78 7.46 -1.93
CA GLN A 177 -32.58 7.47 -2.78
C GLN A 177 -32.08 6.04 -3.07
N PRO A 178 -31.39 5.81 -4.21
CA PRO A 178 -30.78 4.52 -4.50
C PRO A 178 -29.67 4.20 -3.50
N THR A 179 -29.51 2.92 -3.19
CA THR A 179 -28.46 2.42 -2.30
C THR A 179 -27.08 2.67 -2.92
N VAL A 180 -26.17 3.27 -2.16
CA VAL A 180 -24.81 3.59 -2.60
C VAL A 180 -23.78 2.85 -1.75
N GLN A 181 -22.68 2.44 -2.38
CA GLN A 181 -21.57 1.81 -1.66
C GLN A 181 -20.73 2.89 -0.96
N ILE A 182 -20.31 2.63 0.28
CA ILE A 182 -19.39 3.49 1.02
C ILE A 182 -18.03 2.78 1.21
N GLU A 183 -16.95 3.53 1.01
CA GLU A 183 -15.58 3.00 1.12
C GLU A 183 -14.91 3.53 2.39
N TYR A 184 -14.24 2.64 3.13
CA TYR A 184 -13.52 3.03 4.35
C TYR A 184 -12.19 3.70 4.02
N VAL A 185 -11.98 4.90 4.53
CA VAL A 185 -10.78 5.72 4.29
C VAL A 185 -9.82 5.70 5.50
N GLY A 186 -10.24 5.11 6.64
CA GLY A 186 -9.47 5.09 7.87
C GLY A 186 -9.97 6.09 8.93
N LYS A 187 -9.59 5.89 10.20
CA LYS A 187 -9.93 6.78 11.32
C LYS A 187 -11.44 7.08 11.47
N ASN A 188 -12.29 6.06 11.33
CA ASN A 188 -13.76 6.17 11.38
C ASN A 188 -14.36 7.04 10.25
N LYS A 189 -13.61 7.27 9.18
CA LYS A 189 -14.04 8.01 8.00
C LYS A 189 -14.42 7.06 6.86
N PHE A 190 -15.52 7.34 6.20
CA PHE A 190 -15.98 6.67 4.98
C PHE A 190 -16.22 7.71 3.89
N SER A 191 -16.03 7.32 2.63
CA SER A 191 -16.28 8.19 1.47
C SER A 191 -17.24 7.55 0.49
N ILE A 192 -18.09 8.38 -0.11
CA ILE A 192 -19.10 8.02 -1.10
C ILE A 192 -18.69 8.65 -2.43
N GLN A 193 -17.85 7.94 -3.19
CA GLN A 193 -17.28 8.48 -4.44
C GLN A 193 -18.36 8.92 -5.45
N GLN A 194 -19.49 8.21 -5.50
CA GLN A 194 -20.59 8.50 -6.43
C GLN A 194 -21.35 9.79 -6.09
N ALA A 195 -21.33 10.21 -4.83
CA ALA A 195 -22.06 11.38 -4.35
C ALA A 195 -21.15 12.54 -3.93
N GLY A 196 -19.82 12.36 -3.96
CA GLY A 196 -18.86 13.36 -3.46
C GLY A 196 -19.09 13.68 -1.98
N ALA A 197 -19.47 12.68 -1.19
CA ALA A 197 -19.87 12.83 0.20
C ALA A 197 -18.92 12.05 1.13
N ASP A 198 -18.70 12.58 2.33
CA ASP A 198 -17.88 11.94 3.36
C ASP A 198 -18.71 11.70 4.63
N ILE A 199 -18.47 10.56 5.28
CA ILE A 199 -19.06 10.20 6.58
C ILE A 199 -17.94 10.11 7.60
N GLN A 200 -18.09 10.77 8.74
CA GLN A 200 -17.20 10.66 9.88
C GLN A 200 -17.99 10.16 11.08
N PHE A 201 -17.69 8.95 11.57
CA PHE A 201 -18.28 8.45 12.81
C PHE A 201 -17.60 9.05 14.04
N ASP A 202 -18.39 9.33 15.07
CA ASP A 202 -17.90 9.70 16.40
C ASP A 202 -17.19 8.49 17.04
N ALA A 203 -16.31 8.73 18.02
CA ALA A 203 -15.52 7.69 18.70
C ALA A 203 -16.41 6.58 19.30
N ASP A 204 -17.62 6.94 19.72
CA ASP A 204 -18.60 6.06 20.35
C ASP A 204 -19.45 5.28 19.33
N LYS A 205 -19.27 5.54 18.02
CA LYS A 205 -19.98 4.93 16.87
C LYS A 205 -21.52 5.02 16.90
N LYS A 206 -22.09 5.78 17.84
CA LYS A 206 -23.54 6.03 18.00
C LYS A 206 -24.05 7.21 17.17
N ALA A 207 -23.15 7.97 16.55
CA ALA A 207 -23.50 9.08 15.69
C ALA A 207 -22.44 9.22 14.58
N PHE A 208 -22.85 9.82 13.47
CA PHE A 208 -21.92 10.22 12.41
C PHE A 208 -22.29 11.58 11.86
N ALA A 209 -21.28 12.27 11.32
CA ALA A 209 -21.42 13.49 10.55
C ALA A 209 -21.31 13.16 9.07
N LEU A 210 -22.31 13.54 8.29
CA LEU A 210 -22.34 13.39 6.84
C LEU A 210 -22.06 14.76 6.21
N THR A 211 -20.97 14.88 5.47
CA THR A 211 -20.59 16.10 4.76
C THR A 211 -20.88 15.93 3.26
N ILE A 212 -21.82 16.71 2.73
CA ILE A 212 -22.16 16.74 1.29
C ILE A 212 -22.20 18.18 0.84
N GLY A 213 -21.50 18.51 -0.26
CA GLY A 213 -21.55 19.85 -0.84
C GLY A 213 -21.09 20.97 0.10
N GLY A 214 -20.23 20.65 1.08
CA GLY A 214 -19.72 21.61 2.07
C GLY A 214 -20.64 21.85 3.28
N GLN A 215 -21.81 21.21 3.34
CA GLN A 215 -22.65 21.21 4.54
C GLN A 215 -22.51 19.89 5.29
N THR A 216 -22.50 19.97 6.63
CA THR A 216 -22.36 18.82 7.52
C THR A 216 -23.64 18.62 8.29
N TYR A 217 -24.22 17.42 8.18
CA TYR A 217 -25.44 17.01 8.86
C TYR A 217 -25.13 15.93 9.88
N LYS A 218 -25.64 16.06 11.10
CA LYS A 218 -25.40 15.07 12.16
C LYS A 218 -26.54 14.05 12.21
N PHE A 219 -26.17 12.77 12.22
CA PHE A 219 -27.09 11.64 12.33
C PHE A 219 -26.78 10.86 13.62
N ILE A 220 -27.83 10.43 14.32
CA ILE A 220 -27.77 9.68 15.57
C ILE A 220 -28.41 8.31 15.34
N LYS A 221 -27.81 7.25 15.88
CA LYS A 221 -28.32 5.89 15.82
C LYS A 221 -29.65 5.80 16.59
N GLU A 222 -30.69 5.26 15.93
CA GLU A 222 -31.97 4.93 16.58
C GLU A 222 -31.83 3.76 17.56
#